data_AF-A0A844YPG7-F1
#
_entry.id   AF-A0A844YPG7-F1
#
_cell.length_a   1.000
_cell.length_b   1.000
_cell.length_c   1.000
_cell.angle_alpha   90.00
_cell.angle_beta   90.00
_cell.angle_gamma   90.00
#
_symmetry.space_group_name_H-M   'P 1'
#
loop_
_entity.id
_entity.type
_entity.pdbx_description
1 polymer ?
#
loop_
_entity_poly.entity_id
_entity_poly.type
_entity_poly.pdbx_seq_one_letter_code
_entity_poly.pdbx_strand_id
1 'polypeptide(L)'
;MDAFEQLAADIFWAQGYWVRTGVKVELTRDEKLTIGRHSSPRWEVDLLAWSTQKNELLVLECKSYFDSGGVHAAHFLPGSKYAHRYKLFHDQVLRETVLERLRLQCLERGLCSADAQIRLGLVHGHVTRHNAARLQAIFEQNDWLLFGPQWARRHLAQLAAGSYDNSTAAVVAKLLLRPHQDEASEALDG
;
A
#
# COMPACT_ATOMS: atom_id res chain seq x y z
N MET A 1 -11.14 4.23 -7.55
CA MET A 1 -9.97 4.75 -6.82
C MET A 1 -10.50 5.27 -5.51
N ASP A 2 -10.15 4.58 -4.43
CA ASP A 2 -10.54 4.93 -3.05
C ASP A 2 -9.68 6.09 -2.54
N ALA A 3 -10.22 6.95 -1.67
CA ALA A 3 -9.48 8.10 -1.15
C ALA A 3 -8.23 7.69 -0.35
N PHE A 4 -8.27 6.53 0.31
CA PHE A 4 -7.12 6.02 1.06
C PHE A 4 -6.02 5.48 0.14
N GLU A 5 -6.39 4.86 -0.99
CA GLU A 5 -5.43 4.47 -2.03
C GLU A 5 -4.72 5.71 -2.61
N GLN A 6 -5.48 6.78 -2.87
CA GLN A 6 -4.89 8.02 -3.38
C GLN A 6 -3.95 8.68 -2.36
N LEU A 7 -4.32 8.70 -1.08
CA LEU A 7 -3.44 9.18 -0.01
C LEU A 7 -2.11 8.39 0.03
N ALA A 8 -2.19 7.06 -0.02
CA ALA A 8 -1.00 6.21 -0.07
C ALA A 8 -0.17 6.51 -1.32
N ALA A 9 -0.82 6.69 -2.47
CA ALA A 9 -0.15 7.01 -3.72
C ALA A 9 0.60 8.35 -3.67
N ASP A 10 -0.01 9.40 -3.14
CA ASP A 10 0.63 10.71 -2.96
C ASP A 10 1.87 10.60 -2.04
N ILE A 11 1.77 9.81 -0.96
CA ILE A 11 2.87 9.58 -0.03
C ILE A 11 4.03 8.82 -0.70
N PHE A 12 3.75 7.79 -1.51
CA PHE A 12 4.79 7.07 -2.25
C PHE A 12 5.40 7.93 -3.36
N TRP A 13 4.59 8.72 -4.05
CA TRP A 13 5.06 9.67 -5.07
C TRP A 13 6.08 10.64 -4.48
N ALA A 14 5.77 11.24 -3.33
CA ALA A 14 6.68 12.14 -2.62
C ALA A 14 7.96 11.46 -2.10
N GLN A 15 7.96 10.14 -1.97
CA GLN A 15 9.15 9.34 -1.64
C GLN A 15 9.98 8.96 -2.88
N GLY A 16 9.63 9.46 -4.07
CA GLY A 16 10.35 9.19 -5.30
C GLY A 16 9.94 7.90 -6.00
N TYR A 17 8.78 7.33 -5.68
CA TYR A 17 8.21 6.23 -6.44
C TYR A 17 7.37 6.76 -7.61
N TRP A 18 7.43 6.08 -8.75
CA TRP A 18 6.37 6.18 -9.74
C TRP A 18 5.21 5.28 -9.30
N VAL A 19 3.98 5.82 -9.27
CA VAL A 19 2.83 5.14 -8.67
C VAL A 19 1.69 5.00 -9.66
N ARG A 20 1.00 3.86 -9.60
CA ARG A 20 -0.27 3.62 -10.29
C ARG A 20 -1.23 2.88 -9.36
N THR A 21 -2.49 3.30 -9.32
CA THR A 21 -3.55 2.64 -8.54
C THR A 21 -4.47 1.82 -9.44
N GLY A 22 -5.24 0.89 -8.85
CA GLY A 22 -6.22 0.07 -9.55
C GLY A 22 -5.62 -0.72 -10.71
N VAL A 23 -4.45 -1.34 -10.47
CA VAL A 23 -3.67 -2.00 -11.52
C VAL A 23 -4.27 -3.36 -11.80
N LYS A 24 -4.81 -3.50 -13.00
CA LYS A 24 -5.33 -4.77 -13.50
C LYS A 24 -4.18 -5.70 -13.89
N VAL A 25 -4.30 -6.96 -13.46
CA VAL A 25 -3.34 -8.03 -13.77
C VAL A 25 -3.84 -8.85 -14.96
N GLU A 26 -3.08 -8.84 -16.04
CA GLU A 26 -3.42 -9.51 -17.30
C GLU A 26 -3.01 -10.98 -17.28
N LEU A 27 -3.60 -11.78 -16.37
CA LEU A 27 -3.36 -13.22 -16.31
C LEU A 27 -3.71 -13.91 -17.63
N THR A 28 -2.78 -14.72 -18.13
CA THR A 28 -2.95 -15.59 -19.29
C THR A 28 -3.88 -16.77 -18.98
N ARG A 29 -4.27 -17.51 -20.03
CA ARG A 29 -5.07 -18.73 -19.87
C ARG A 29 -4.35 -19.77 -19.02
N ASP A 30 -3.07 -19.99 -19.27
CA ASP A 30 -2.27 -21.01 -18.57
C ASP A 30 -2.07 -20.65 -17.10
N GLU A 31 -1.82 -19.37 -16.80
CA GLU A 31 -1.73 -18.91 -15.40
C GLU A 31 -3.06 -19.07 -14.66
N LYS A 32 -4.20 -18.80 -15.32
CA LYS A 32 -5.53 -19.06 -14.75
C LYS A 32 -5.77 -20.55 -14.50
N LEU A 33 -5.18 -21.43 -15.32
CA LEU A 33 -5.18 -22.87 -15.06
C LEU A 33 -4.33 -23.21 -13.84
N THR A 34 -3.10 -22.68 -13.76
CA THR A 34 -2.14 -22.90 -12.66
C THR A 34 -2.73 -22.55 -11.30
N ILE A 35 -3.42 -21.40 -11.19
CA ILE A 35 -4.03 -20.98 -9.92
C ILE A 35 -5.40 -21.64 -9.64
N GLY A 36 -5.82 -22.60 -10.47
CA GLY A 36 -7.10 -23.31 -10.32
C GLY A 36 -8.34 -22.42 -10.51
N ARG A 37 -8.23 -21.32 -11.27
CA ARG A 37 -9.28 -20.31 -11.42
C ARG A 37 -9.54 -19.93 -12.86
N HIS A 38 -10.03 -20.90 -13.62
CA HIS A 38 -10.26 -20.81 -15.07
C HIS A 38 -11.19 -19.65 -15.48
N SER A 39 -12.17 -19.31 -14.63
CA SER A 39 -13.17 -18.26 -14.87
C SER A 39 -13.05 -17.06 -13.94
N SER A 40 -11.92 -16.90 -13.21
CA SER A 40 -11.79 -15.77 -12.29
C SER A 40 -11.88 -14.42 -13.00
N PRO A 41 -12.51 -13.42 -12.35
CA PRO A 41 -12.51 -12.05 -12.84
C PRO A 41 -11.08 -11.53 -12.95
N ARG A 42 -10.92 -10.44 -13.70
CA ARG A 42 -9.62 -9.77 -13.81
C ARG A 42 -9.19 -9.33 -12.40
N TRP A 43 -8.00 -9.77 -11.99
CA TRP A 43 -7.42 -9.37 -10.72
C TRP A 43 -7.00 -7.90 -10.78
N GLU A 44 -7.13 -7.23 -9.65
CA GLU A 44 -6.75 -5.84 -9.47
C GLU A 44 -5.91 -5.75 -8.21
N VAL A 45 -4.82 -4.99 -8.29
CA VAL A 45 -4.00 -4.58 -7.15
C VAL A 45 -4.29 -3.11 -6.88
N ASP A 46 -4.53 -2.78 -5.62
CA ASP A 46 -4.92 -1.43 -5.20
C ASP A 46 -3.85 -0.40 -5.58
N LEU A 47 -2.57 -0.68 -5.35
CA LEU A 47 -1.47 0.23 -5.65
C LEU A 47 -0.18 -0.50 -6.10
N LEU A 48 0.45 0.03 -7.14
CA LEU A 48 1.77 -0.37 -7.64
C LEU A 48 2.72 0.82 -7.52
N ALA A 49 3.87 0.64 -6.87
CA ALA A 49 4.88 1.69 -6.71
C ALA A 49 6.26 1.20 -7.12
N TRP A 50 6.88 1.85 -8.10
CA TRP A 50 8.20 1.52 -8.63
C TRP A 50 9.24 2.56 -8.20
N SER A 51 10.38 2.11 -7.67
CA SER A 51 11.53 2.97 -7.41
C SER A 51 12.73 2.50 -8.21
N THR A 52 13.23 3.34 -9.12
CA THR A 52 14.47 3.08 -9.86
C THR A 52 15.68 3.09 -8.94
N GLN A 53 15.72 3.98 -7.95
CA GLN A 53 16.82 4.09 -7.00
C GLN A 53 16.98 2.82 -6.15
N LYS A 54 15.85 2.22 -5.74
CA LYS A 54 15.84 1.01 -4.92
C LYS A 54 15.74 -0.28 -5.74
N ASN A 55 15.51 -0.16 -7.04
CA ASN A 55 15.25 -1.27 -7.95
C ASN A 55 14.12 -2.20 -7.45
N GLU A 56 13.06 -1.64 -6.85
CA GLU A 56 11.97 -2.40 -6.24
C GLU A 56 10.60 -2.00 -6.77
N LEU A 57 9.76 -3.02 -7.03
CA LEU A 57 8.37 -2.90 -7.44
C LEU A 57 7.47 -3.34 -6.29
N LEU A 58 6.84 -2.38 -5.63
CA LEU A 58 5.91 -2.63 -4.54
C LEU A 58 4.52 -2.93 -5.10
N VAL A 59 3.96 -4.05 -4.70
CA VAL A 59 2.58 -4.47 -4.99
C VAL A 59 1.80 -4.38 -3.68
N LEU A 60 0.91 -3.40 -3.57
CA LEU A 60 0.30 -3.01 -2.31
C LEU A 60 -1.22 -3.17 -2.33
N GLU A 61 -1.73 -3.83 -1.31
CA GLU A 61 -3.15 -3.82 -0.95
C GLU A 61 -3.41 -2.66 0.02
N CYS A 62 -4.52 -1.95 -0.13
CA CYS A 62 -4.91 -0.82 0.71
C CYS A 62 -6.19 -1.15 1.46
N LYS A 63 -6.22 -0.92 2.78
CA LYS A 63 -7.40 -1.14 3.63
C LYS A 63 -7.52 -0.06 4.71
N SER A 64 -8.43 0.89 4.52
CA SER A 64 -8.60 2.05 5.42
C SER A 64 -9.14 1.65 6.80
N TYR A 65 -10.34 1.08 6.86
CA TYR A 65 -11.02 0.59 8.08
C TYR A 65 -11.14 1.58 9.25
N PHE A 66 -11.10 2.89 8.98
CA PHE A 66 -11.08 3.95 10.00
C PHE A 66 -12.19 3.82 11.05
N ASP A 67 -13.40 3.44 10.64
CA ASP A 67 -14.59 3.35 11.52
C ASP A 67 -14.98 1.90 11.90
N SER A 68 -14.02 0.97 11.86
CA SER A 68 -14.27 -0.45 12.20
C SER A 68 -13.21 -1.00 13.14
N GLY A 69 -13.23 -2.31 13.42
CA GLY A 69 -12.18 -2.98 14.22
C GLY A 69 -10.77 -2.95 13.62
N GLY A 70 -10.63 -2.44 12.38
CA GLY A 70 -9.34 -2.35 11.70
C GLY A 70 -8.93 -3.66 11.04
N VAL A 71 -7.66 -3.71 10.63
CA VAL A 71 -7.02 -4.96 10.18
C VAL A 71 -6.76 -5.86 11.38
N HIS A 72 -7.20 -7.12 11.33
CA HIS A 72 -6.94 -8.08 12.39
C HIS A 72 -5.80 -9.03 12.00
N ALA A 73 -4.84 -9.25 12.89
CA ALA A 73 -3.73 -10.17 12.67
C ALA A 73 -4.20 -11.62 12.41
N ALA A 74 -5.28 -12.04 13.07
CA ALA A 74 -5.89 -13.35 12.86
C ALA A 74 -6.43 -13.56 11.43
N HIS A 75 -6.57 -12.51 10.62
CA HIS A 75 -6.95 -12.62 9.22
C HIS A 75 -5.82 -13.16 8.34
N PHE A 76 -4.57 -13.16 8.82
CA PHE A 76 -3.37 -13.59 8.09
C PHE A 76 -2.82 -14.94 8.57
N LEU A 77 -3.44 -15.54 9.60
CA LEU A 77 -3.02 -16.84 10.11
C LEU A 77 -3.64 -17.99 9.28
N PRO A 78 -2.95 -19.14 9.18
CA PRO A 78 -3.51 -20.33 8.53
C PRO A 78 -4.90 -20.71 9.07
N GLY A 79 -5.80 -21.11 8.19
CA GLY A 79 -7.17 -21.48 8.55
C GLY A 79 -8.12 -20.31 8.84
N SER A 80 -7.68 -19.06 8.62
CA SER A 80 -8.54 -17.90 8.81
C SER A 80 -9.77 -17.92 7.90
N LYS A 81 -10.97 -17.76 8.48
CA LYS A 81 -12.21 -17.60 7.70
C LYS A 81 -12.21 -16.36 6.79
N TYR A 82 -11.29 -15.42 7.02
CA TYR A 82 -11.12 -14.21 6.24
C TYR A 82 -10.01 -14.30 5.18
N ALA A 83 -9.41 -15.49 4.98
CA ALA A 83 -8.37 -15.71 3.98
C ALA A 83 -8.79 -15.25 2.57
N HIS A 84 -10.08 -15.38 2.23
CA HIS A 84 -10.64 -14.93 0.96
C HIS A 84 -10.55 -13.42 0.72
N ARG A 85 -10.36 -12.59 1.77
CA ARG A 85 -10.19 -11.12 1.65
C ARG A 85 -8.74 -10.71 1.43
N TYR A 86 -7.79 -11.60 1.76
CA TYR A 86 -6.36 -11.35 1.74
C TYR A 86 -5.66 -12.43 0.90
N LYS A 87 -6.23 -12.75 -0.28
CA LYS A 87 -5.86 -13.96 -1.03
C LYS A 87 -4.36 -14.05 -1.34
N LEU A 88 -3.73 -12.94 -1.71
CA LEU A 88 -2.29 -12.88 -1.98
C LEU A 88 -1.42 -13.15 -0.74
N PHE A 89 -1.96 -12.98 0.46
CA PHE A 89 -1.26 -13.28 1.72
C PHE A 89 -1.50 -14.72 2.20
N HIS A 90 -2.40 -15.48 1.58
CA HIS A 90 -2.72 -16.87 1.99
C HIS A 90 -2.32 -17.92 0.95
N ASP A 91 -2.52 -17.61 -0.32
CA ASP A 91 -2.34 -18.57 -1.42
C ASP A 91 -1.02 -18.26 -2.13
N GLN A 92 0.00 -19.09 -1.87
CA GLN A 92 1.34 -18.89 -2.40
C GLN A 92 1.39 -19.02 -3.92
N VAL A 93 0.72 -20.03 -4.49
CA VAL A 93 0.70 -20.26 -5.94
C VAL A 93 0.03 -19.08 -6.65
N LEU A 94 -1.08 -18.61 -6.09
CA LEU A 94 -1.73 -17.40 -6.57
C LEU A 94 -0.82 -16.18 -6.46
N ARG A 95 -0.21 -15.96 -5.30
CA ARG A 95 0.68 -14.82 -5.04
C ARG A 95 1.80 -14.77 -6.06
N GLU A 96 2.55 -15.85 -6.20
CA GLU A 96 3.69 -15.94 -7.12
C GLU A 96 3.25 -15.70 -8.57
N THR A 97 2.15 -16.33 -9.00
CA THR A 97 1.62 -16.16 -10.36
C THR A 97 1.20 -14.71 -10.64
N VAL A 98 0.49 -14.08 -9.69
CA VAL A 98 0.02 -12.70 -9.84
C VAL A 98 1.18 -11.71 -9.84
N LEU A 99 2.12 -11.87 -8.92
CA LEU A 99 3.30 -11.00 -8.82
C LEU A 99 4.18 -11.12 -10.06
N GLU A 100 4.46 -12.34 -10.52
CA GLU A 100 5.30 -12.53 -11.71
C GLU A 100 4.63 -11.99 -12.97
N ARG A 101 3.32 -12.23 -13.17
CA ARG A 101 2.58 -11.63 -14.29
C ARG A 101 2.62 -10.11 -14.23
N LEU A 102 2.46 -9.51 -13.05
CA LEU A 102 2.58 -8.06 -12.88
C LEU A 102 3.97 -7.55 -13.25
N ARG A 103 5.04 -8.23 -12.81
CA ARG A 103 6.42 -7.87 -13.14
C ARG A 103 6.65 -7.90 -14.65
N LEU A 104 6.24 -8.99 -15.33
CA LEU A 104 6.34 -9.12 -16.79
C LEU A 104 5.54 -8.02 -17.52
N GLN A 105 4.30 -7.79 -17.11
CA GLN A 105 3.44 -6.74 -17.68
C GLN A 105 4.06 -5.35 -17.51
N CYS A 106 4.72 -5.08 -16.38
CA CYS A 106 5.40 -3.81 -16.15
C CYS A 106 6.68 -3.70 -16.99
N LEU A 107 7.47 -4.76 -17.09
CA LEU A 107 8.67 -4.82 -17.91
C LEU A 107 8.36 -4.58 -19.39
N GLU A 108 7.36 -5.26 -19.94
CA GLU A 108 6.91 -5.11 -21.34
C GLU A 108 6.48 -3.66 -21.66
N ARG A 109 5.97 -2.94 -20.66
CA ARG A 109 5.54 -1.53 -20.77
C ARG A 109 6.63 -0.53 -20.40
N GLY A 110 7.84 -0.98 -20.06
CA GLY A 110 8.94 -0.11 -19.61
C GLY A 110 8.69 0.54 -18.24
N LEU A 111 7.84 -0.05 -17.40
CA LEU A 111 7.45 0.48 -16.09
C LEU A 111 8.31 -0.04 -14.93
N CYS A 112 9.16 -1.04 -15.18
CA CYS A 112 10.20 -1.49 -14.25
C CYS A 112 11.38 -2.09 -15.03
N SER A 113 12.50 -2.33 -14.36
CA SER A 113 13.65 -3.06 -14.91
C SER A 113 13.39 -4.58 -14.95
N ALA A 114 14.22 -5.30 -15.69
CA ALA A 114 14.11 -6.76 -15.80
C ALA A 114 14.46 -7.49 -14.50
N ASP A 115 15.35 -6.90 -13.70
CA ASP A 115 15.85 -7.38 -12.41
C ASP A 115 15.12 -6.76 -11.20
N ALA A 116 14.01 -6.07 -11.45
CA ALA A 116 13.19 -5.43 -10.43
C ALA A 116 12.80 -6.41 -9.30
N GLN A 117 13.08 -6.03 -8.06
CA GLN A 117 12.73 -6.78 -6.87
C GLN A 117 11.25 -6.55 -6.53
N ILE A 118 10.41 -7.55 -6.73
CA ILE A 118 8.98 -7.44 -6.45
C ILE A 118 8.68 -7.74 -4.98
N ARG A 119 7.95 -6.85 -4.31
CA ARG A 119 7.62 -6.98 -2.88
C ARG A 119 6.13 -6.77 -2.65
N LEU A 120 5.51 -7.71 -1.92
CA LEU A 120 4.10 -7.61 -1.53
C LEU A 120 3.98 -6.82 -0.21
N GLY A 121 2.96 -5.97 -0.11
CA GLY A 121 2.69 -5.24 1.12
C GLY A 121 1.23 -4.86 1.35
N LEU A 122 0.96 -4.40 2.57
CA LEU A 122 -0.33 -3.88 2.99
C LEU A 122 -0.16 -2.46 3.52
N VAL A 123 -0.94 -1.53 2.97
CA VAL A 123 -1.18 -0.20 3.55
C VAL A 123 -2.49 -0.25 4.32
N HIS A 124 -2.47 0.11 5.60
CA HIS A 124 -3.67 0.07 6.44
C HIS A 124 -3.91 1.36 7.24
N GLY A 125 -5.18 1.76 7.30
CA GLY A 125 -5.60 3.00 7.98
C GLY A 125 -5.93 2.81 9.46
N HIS A 126 -6.28 1.59 9.88
CA HIS A 126 -6.61 1.30 11.27
C HIS A 126 -6.25 -0.13 11.66
N VAL A 127 -5.69 -0.26 12.88
CA VAL A 127 -5.41 -1.52 13.57
C VAL A 127 -5.52 -1.26 15.06
N THR A 128 -6.09 -2.20 15.83
CA THR A 128 -6.09 -2.06 17.30
C THR A 128 -4.70 -2.31 17.86
N ARG A 129 -4.41 -1.75 19.05
CA ARG A 129 -3.13 -1.97 19.75
C ARG A 129 -2.77 -3.44 19.92
N HIS A 130 -3.77 -4.29 20.21
CA HIS A 130 -3.58 -5.74 20.34
C HIS A 130 -3.18 -6.41 19.02
N ASN A 131 -3.74 -5.97 17.90
CA ASN A 131 -3.43 -6.54 16.59
C ASN A 131 -2.12 -6.00 16.02
N ALA A 132 -1.73 -4.75 16.31
CA ALA A 132 -0.60 -4.08 15.66
C ALA A 132 0.71 -4.88 15.78
N ALA A 133 1.10 -5.28 17.00
CA ALA A 133 2.34 -6.02 17.23
C ALA A 133 2.31 -7.42 16.56
N ARG A 134 1.17 -8.11 16.62
CA ARG A 134 1.00 -9.43 15.99
C ARG A 134 1.03 -9.34 14.47
N LEU A 135 0.41 -8.31 13.90
CA LEU A 135 0.39 -8.07 12.47
C LEU A 135 1.80 -7.78 11.95
N GLN A 136 2.56 -6.92 12.66
CA GLN A 136 3.96 -6.65 12.35
C GLN A 136 4.80 -7.94 12.32
N ALA A 137 4.70 -8.77 13.36
CA ALA A 137 5.46 -10.02 13.44
C ALA A 137 5.12 -11.01 12.30
N ILE A 138 3.83 -11.13 11.94
CA ILE A 138 3.41 -11.97 10.80
C ILE A 138 4.01 -11.45 9.50
N PHE A 139 3.95 -10.15 9.26
CA PHE A 139 4.46 -9.55 8.02
C PHE A 139 5.99 -9.67 7.91
N GLU A 140 6.71 -9.42 9.00
CA GLU A 140 8.17 -9.63 9.06
C GLU A 140 8.57 -11.09 8.81
N GLN A 141 7.87 -12.04 9.44
CA GLN A 141 8.14 -13.47 9.27
C GLN A 141 7.98 -13.94 7.81
N ASN A 142 7.10 -13.30 7.05
CA ASN A 142 6.82 -13.66 5.66
C ASN A 142 7.52 -12.74 4.62
N ASP A 143 8.41 -11.85 5.06
CA ASP A 143 9.04 -10.81 4.24
C ASP A 143 8.03 -9.97 3.43
N TRP A 144 6.90 -9.63 4.06
CA TRP A 144 5.91 -8.72 3.52
C TRP A 144 6.05 -7.33 4.15
N LEU A 145 5.70 -6.32 3.36
CA LEU A 145 5.74 -4.93 3.80
C LEU A 145 4.46 -4.52 4.52
N LEU A 146 4.61 -3.80 5.63
CA LEU A 146 3.47 -3.27 6.38
C LEU A 146 3.61 -1.76 6.57
N PHE A 147 2.61 -1.02 6.08
CA PHE A 147 2.54 0.43 6.17
C PHE A 147 1.30 0.85 6.95
N GLY A 148 1.50 1.30 8.19
CA GLY A 148 0.41 1.65 9.09
C GLY A 148 0.20 3.16 9.29
N PRO A 149 -0.69 3.54 10.23
CA PRO A 149 -1.03 4.94 10.49
C PRO A 149 0.16 5.80 10.93
N GLN A 150 1.12 5.23 11.66
CA GLN A 150 2.33 5.95 12.07
C GLN A 150 3.22 6.29 10.88
N TRP A 151 3.35 5.36 9.92
CA TRP A 151 4.03 5.62 8.65
C TRP A 151 3.33 6.76 7.89
N ALA A 152 2.01 6.70 7.72
CA ALA A 152 1.26 7.72 7.01
C ALA A 152 1.39 9.11 7.67
N ARG A 153 1.24 9.19 9.00
CA ARG A 153 1.40 10.44 9.77
C ARG A 153 2.78 11.06 9.60
N ARG A 154 3.84 10.24 9.68
CA ARG A 154 5.21 10.70 9.50
C ARG A 154 5.42 11.31 8.11
N HIS A 155 4.90 10.67 7.07
CA HIS A 155 5.05 11.17 5.70
C HIS A 155 4.15 12.38 5.41
N LEU A 156 2.96 12.46 6.01
CA LEU A 156 2.13 13.67 5.94
C LEU A 156 2.81 14.87 6.62
N ALA A 157 3.50 14.67 7.74
CA ALA A 157 4.30 15.73 8.36
C ALA A 157 5.44 16.21 7.43
N GLN A 158 6.06 15.29 6.68
CA GLN A 158 7.07 15.65 5.68
C GLN A 158 6.47 16.44 4.50
N LEU A 159 5.30 16.01 4.00
CA LEU A 159 4.55 16.74 2.96
C LEU A 159 4.18 18.15 3.42
N ALA A 160 3.77 18.30 4.69
CA ALA A 160 3.48 19.59 5.28
C ALA A 160 4.72 20.49 5.32
N ALA A 161 5.89 19.95 5.66
CA ALA A 161 7.15 20.70 5.71
C ALA A 161 7.74 21.04 4.32
N GLY A 162 7.33 20.33 3.26
CA GLY A 162 7.87 20.49 1.90
C GLY A 162 7.51 21.79 1.19
N SER A 163 8.08 22.00 0.00
CA SER A 163 7.76 23.13 -0.89
C SER A 163 6.38 23.02 -1.51
N TYR A 164 6.07 23.83 -2.54
CA TYR A 164 4.81 23.71 -3.27
C TYR A 164 4.62 22.30 -3.85
N ASP A 165 3.44 21.75 -3.61
CA ASP A 165 2.94 20.46 -4.09
C ASP A 165 1.41 20.60 -4.05
N ASN A 166 0.74 20.25 -5.16
CA ASN A 166 -0.69 20.46 -5.36
C ASN A 166 -1.51 19.17 -5.19
N SER A 167 -0.91 18.09 -4.70
CA SER A 167 -1.66 16.91 -4.30
C SER A 167 -2.60 17.26 -3.13
N THR A 168 -3.78 16.65 -3.12
CA THR A 168 -4.75 16.84 -2.03
C THR A 168 -4.13 16.47 -0.68
N ALA A 169 -3.31 15.41 -0.62
CA ALA A 169 -2.60 15.03 0.60
C ALA A 169 -1.66 16.14 1.09
N ALA A 170 -0.85 16.75 0.22
CA ALA A 170 0.06 17.82 0.61
C ALA A 170 -0.68 19.09 1.03
N VAL A 171 -1.75 19.47 0.31
CA VAL A 171 -2.57 20.65 0.67
C VAL A 171 -3.21 20.45 2.06
N VAL A 172 -3.87 19.32 2.28
CA VAL A 172 -4.50 19.01 3.58
C VAL A 172 -3.47 18.92 4.70
N ALA A 173 -2.32 18.28 4.45
CA ALA A 173 -1.25 18.19 5.45
C ALA A 173 -0.72 19.57 5.84
N LYS A 174 -0.55 20.49 4.89
CA LYS A 174 -0.11 21.87 5.17
C LYS A 174 -1.13 22.64 5.99
N LEU A 175 -2.42 22.52 5.66
CA LEU A 175 -3.51 23.18 6.40
C LEU A 175 -3.61 22.69 7.85
N LEU A 176 -3.35 21.40 8.10
CA LEU A 176 -3.52 20.81 9.43
C LEU A 176 -2.26 20.83 10.30
N LEU A 177 -1.06 20.83 9.69
CA LEU A 177 0.19 20.57 10.42
C LEU A 177 1.18 21.75 10.37
N ARG A 178 0.98 22.76 9.53
CA ARG A 178 1.83 23.97 9.60
C ARG A 178 1.32 24.87 10.72
N PRO A 179 2.22 25.36 11.59
CA PRO A 179 1.83 26.38 12.55
C PRO A 179 1.41 27.64 11.80
N HIS A 180 0.21 28.14 12.11
CA HIS A 180 -0.22 29.46 11.67
C HIS A 180 0.46 30.51 12.54
N GLN A 181 0.94 31.60 11.94
CA GLN A 181 1.61 32.69 12.68
C GLN A 181 0.70 33.32 13.75
N ASP A 182 -0.61 33.17 13.63
CA ASP A 182 -1.60 33.75 14.54
C ASP A 182 -1.69 33.00 15.90
N GLU A 183 -1.50 31.68 15.92
CA GLU A 183 -1.56 30.85 17.16
C GLU A 183 -0.35 31.07 18.08
N ALA A 184 0.78 31.57 17.55
CA ALA A 184 1.95 31.92 18.35
C ALA A 184 1.77 33.25 19.11
N SER A 185 0.82 34.10 18.70
CA SER A 185 0.53 35.37 19.39
C SER A 185 -0.44 35.17 20.56
N GLU A 186 -1.43 34.29 20.45
CA GLU A 186 -2.39 34.02 21.52
C GLU A 186 -1.79 33.28 22.73
N ALA A 187 -0.70 32.53 22.54
CA ALA A 187 -0.01 31.82 23.62
C ALA A 187 0.94 32.72 24.46
N LEU A 188 1.19 33.96 24.02
CA LEU A 188 2.04 34.93 24.73
C LEU A 188 1.23 36.02 25.45
N ASP A 189 -0.07 36.12 25.17
CA ASP A 189 -0.98 37.12 25.73
C ASP A 189 -2.02 36.53 26.73
N GLY A 190 -1.89 35.25 27.12
CA GLY A 190 -2.73 34.56 28.12
C GLY A 190 -1.95 34.04 29.31
#